data_AF-A0A947FZG6-F1
#
_entry.id   AF-A0A947FZG6-F1
#
_cell.length_a   1.000
_cell.length_b   1.000
_cell.length_c   1.000
_cell.angle_alpha   90.00
_cell.angle_beta   90.00
_cell.angle_gamma   90.00
#
_symmetry.space_group_name_H-M   'P 1'
#
loop_
_entity.id
_entity.type
_entity.pdbx_description
1 polymer ?
#
loop_
_entity_poly.entity_id
_entity_poly.type
_entity_poly.pdbx_seq_one_letter_code
_entity_poly.pdbx_strand_id
1 'polypeptide(L)' 'MSDEGDLRARAPRDHWNKVWDRSDPDRVSWFEPRPETSGQMIESSELGHEAGIIDVGGGASLLARRLLDAGYGDLTVLDI' A
#
# COMPACT_ATOMS: atom_id res chain seq x y z
N MET A 1 -31.37 19.95 -8.63
CA MET A 1 -30.39 19.78 -7.53
C MET A 1 -29.23 19.01 -8.13
N SER A 2 -28.26 19.75 -8.66
CA SER A 2 -27.09 19.18 -9.30
C SER A 2 -26.14 18.71 -8.21
N ASP A 3 -25.72 17.46 -8.34
CA ASP A 3 -24.77 16.78 -7.48
C ASP A 3 -23.38 17.39 -7.72
N GLU A 4 -23.10 18.53 -7.10
CA GLU A 4 -21.75 19.12 -6.97
C GLU A 4 -20.91 18.40 -5.89
N GLY A 5 -21.36 17.22 -5.47
CA GLY A 5 -20.61 16.29 -4.64
C GLY A 5 -19.47 15.67 -5.42
N ASP A 6 -18.27 16.22 -5.22
CA ASP A 6 -17.03 15.45 -5.22
C ASP A 6 -16.37 15.13 -6.58
N LEU A 7 -16.24 16.14 -7.44
CA LEU A 7 -15.28 16.11 -8.55
C LEU A 7 -13.81 16.02 -8.08
N ARG A 8 -13.53 16.33 -6.80
CA ARG A 8 -12.18 16.36 -6.22
C ARG A 8 -11.67 14.99 -5.75
N ALA A 9 -12.50 14.08 -5.22
CA ALA A 9 -12.06 12.73 -4.87
C ALA A 9 -12.06 11.76 -6.07
N ARG A 10 -12.81 12.07 -7.14
CA ARG A 10 -12.73 11.31 -8.40
C ARG A 10 -11.38 11.47 -9.09
N ALA A 11 -10.84 12.68 -9.16
CA ALA A 11 -9.63 12.94 -9.93
C ALA A 11 -8.38 12.15 -9.47
N PRO A 12 -8.07 12.02 -8.15
CA PRO A 12 -6.96 11.21 -7.66
C PRO A 12 -7.16 9.71 -7.93
N ARG A 13 -8.37 9.18 -7.67
CA ARG A 13 -8.68 7.77 -7.90
C ARG A 13 -8.62 7.40 -9.37
N ASP A 14 -9.23 8.19 -10.24
CA ASP A 14 -9.23 7.94 -11.68
C ASP A 14 -7.81 8.05 -12.26
N HIS A 15 -6.97 8.93 -11.70
CA HIS A 15 -5.55 9.01 -12.08
C HIS A 15 -4.79 7.74 -11.68
N TRP A 16 -4.85 7.32 -10.42
CA TRP A 16 -4.12 6.15 -9.92
C TRP A 16 -4.60 4.84 -10.54
N ASN A 17 -5.91 4.67 -10.73
CA ASN A 17 -6.47 3.52 -11.46
C ASN A 17 -5.92 3.45 -12.89
N LYS A 18 -5.86 4.59 -13.59
CA LYS A 18 -5.30 4.65 -14.94
C LYS A 18 -3.80 4.36 -14.98
N VAL A 19 -3.05 4.77 -13.96
CA VAL A 19 -1.63 4.42 -13.82
C VAL A 19 -1.49 2.92 -13.59
N TRP A 20 -2.30 2.33 -12.72
CA TRP A 20 -2.28 0.89 -12.43
C TRP A 20 -2.63 0.04 -13.65
N ASP A 21 -3.70 0.39 -14.38
CA ASP A 21 -4.16 -0.35 -15.56
C ASP A 21 -3.16 -0.33 -16.72
N ARG A 22 -2.33 0.71 -16.81
CA ARG A 22 -1.42 0.95 -17.94
C ARG A 22 0.03 0.62 -17.64
N SER A 23 0.38 0.59 -16.36
CA SER A 23 1.74 0.28 -15.92
C SER A 23 1.88 -1.21 -15.76
N ASP A 24 2.93 -1.77 -16.34
CA ASP A 24 3.49 -3.00 -15.80
C ASP A 24 4.01 -2.67 -14.39
N PRO A 25 3.56 -3.36 -13.32
CA PRO A 25 3.99 -3.08 -11.95
C PRO A 25 5.53 -3.04 -11.83
N ASP A 26 6.23 -3.83 -12.64
CA ASP A 26 7.71 -3.88 -12.66
C ASP A 26 8.38 -2.62 -13.26
N ARG A 27 7.59 -1.65 -13.74
CA ARG A 27 8.09 -0.46 -14.47
C ARG A 27 7.81 0.88 -13.79
N VAL A 28 7.29 0.86 -12.57
CA VAL A 28 7.14 2.08 -11.76
C VAL A 28 8.22 2.15 -10.68
N SER A 29 8.76 3.34 -10.44
CA SER A 29 9.90 3.53 -9.54
C SER A 29 9.60 3.26 -8.05
N TRP A 30 8.32 3.11 -7.70
CA TRP A 30 7.85 2.85 -6.34
C TRP A 30 7.46 1.39 -6.09
N PHE A 31 7.56 0.52 -7.10
CA PHE A 31 7.31 -0.91 -6.95
C PHE A 31 8.60 -1.65 -6.63
N GLU A 32 8.54 -2.51 -5.62
CA GLU A 32 9.60 -3.44 -5.28
C GLU A 32 8.99 -4.85 -5.19
N PRO A 33 9.46 -5.84 -6.00
CA PRO A 33 8.88 -7.18 -6.00
C PRO A 33 9.10 -7.93 -4.68
N ARG A 34 10.09 -7.49 -3.88
CA ARG A 34 10.33 -7.94 -2.51
C ARG A 34 10.58 -6.68 -1.68
N PRO A 35 9.68 -6.26 -0.79
CA PRO A 35 9.75 -4.97 -0.09
C PRO A 35 10.83 -4.98 1.00
N GLU A 36 12.10 -5.13 0.60
CA GLU A 36 13.26 -5.43 1.47
C GLU A 36 13.52 -4.27 2.44
N THR A 37 13.60 -3.05 1.91
CA THR A 37 13.94 -1.85 2.68
C THR A 37 12.90 -1.59 3.77
N SER A 38 11.62 -1.53 3.40
CA SER A 38 10.54 -1.23 4.34
C SER A 38 10.43 -2.28 5.43
N GLY A 39 10.52 -3.58 5.10
CA GLY A 39 10.44 -4.60 6.14
C GLY A 39 11.69 -4.65 7.03
N GLN A 40 12.89 -4.31 6.54
CA GLN A 40 14.07 -4.14 7.42
C GLN A 40 13.89 -2.98 8.38
N MET A 41 13.30 -1.86 7.93
CA MET A 41 12.98 -0.73 8.81
C MET A 41 11.99 -1.12 9.91
N ILE A 42 10.95 -1.89 9.56
CA ILE A 42 9.96 -2.38 10.54
C ILE A 42 10.61 -3.36 11.52
N GLU A 43 11.40 -4.34 11.04
CA GLU A 43 12.14 -5.26 11.92
C GLU A 43 13.08 -4.50 12.87
N SER A 44 13.76 -3.45 12.38
CA SER A 44 14.67 -2.62 13.19
C SER A 44 13.96 -1.74 14.23
N SER A 45 12.63 -1.59 14.12
CA SER A 45 11.84 -0.85 15.11
C SER A 45 11.54 -1.67 16.38
N GLU A 46 11.91 -2.97 16.38
CA GLU A 46 11.75 -3.88 17.51
C GLU A 46 10.30 -3.98 18.04
N LEU A 47 9.32 -3.71 17.17
CA LEU A 47 7.91 -3.87 17.48
C LEU A 47 7.57 -5.36 17.64
N GLY A 48 6.80 -5.68 18.69
CA GLY A 48 6.21 -7.00 18.85
C GLY A 48 5.23 -7.33 17.72
N HIS A 49 5.01 -8.61 17.46
CA HIS A 49 4.13 -9.07 16.37
C HIS A 49 2.64 -8.72 16.54
N GLU A 50 2.24 -8.35 17.76
CA GLU A 50 0.89 -7.86 18.09
C GLU A 50 0.74 -6.34 17.86
N ALA A 51 1.80 -5.65 17.38
CA ALA A 51 1.71 -4.23 17.08
C ALA A 51 0.80 -3.99 15.87
N GLY A 52 -0.11 -3.02 16.00
CA GLY A 52 -0.93 -2.56 14.89
C GLY A 52 -0.11 -1.82 13.84
N ILE A 53 -0.13 -2.29 12.59
CA ILE A 53 0.57 -1.68 11.45
C ILE A 53 -0.45 -1.36 10.35
N ILE A 54 -0.35 -0.15 9.79
CA ILE A 54 -1.11 0.25 8.61
C ILE A 54 -0.18 0.47 7.41
N ASP A 55 -0.44 -0.24 6.32
CA ASP A 55 0.20 -0.08 5.01
C ASP A 55 -0.66 0.85 4.14
N VAL A 56 -0.20 2.08 3.92
CA VAL A 56 -0.93 3.12 3.17
C VAL A 56 -0.38 3.23 1.76
N GLY A 57 -1.23 3.04 0.75
CA GLY A 57 -0.83 2.90 -0.65
C GLY A 57 -0.29 1.50 -0.94
N GLY A 58 -0.91 0.46 -0.36
CA GLY A 58 -0.38 -0.90 -0.35
C GLY A 58 -0.21 -1.55 -1.73
N GLY A 59 -0.85 -1.02 -2.78
CA GLY A 59 -0.76 -1.50 -4.16
C GLY A 59 -1.00 -3.01 -4.25
N ALA A 60 0.00 -3.75 -4.74
CA ALA A 60 -0.03 -5.21 -4.84
C ALA A 60 0.03 -5.94 -3.47
N SER A 61 0.03 -5.22 -2.36
CA SER A 61 0.02 -5.74 -0.97
C SER A 61 1.22 -6.62 -0.61
N LEU A 62 2.36 -6.41 -1.28
CA LEU A 62 3.58 -7.21 -1.05
C LEU A 62 4.19 -6.98 0.33
N LEU A 63 4.10 -5.76 0.88
CA LEU A 63 4.60 -5.45 2.23
C LEU A 63 3.74 -6.12 3.29
N ALA A 64 2.42 -5.93 3.24
CA ALA A 64 1.50 -6.64 4.12
C ALA A 64 1.71 -8.17 4.06
N ARG A 65 1.90 -8.74 2.87
CA ARG A 65 2.22 -10.16 2.71
C ARG A 65 3.51 -10.55 3.43
N ARG A 66 4.60 -9.80 3.23
CA ARG A 66 5.87 -10.05 3.92
C ARG A 66 5.71 -10.01 5.44
N LEU A 67 4.96 -9.03 5.97
CA LEU A 67 4.75 -8.87 7.42
C LEU A 67 3.94 -10.03 8.01
N LEU A 68 2.92 -10.53 7.29
CA LEU A 68 2.21 -11.76 7.67
C LEU A 68 3.16 -12.97 7.72
N ASP A 69 3.99 -13.14 6.69
CA ASP A 69 4.96 -14.24 6.64
C ASP A 69 6.04 -14.11 7.76
N ALA A 70 6.30 -12.90 8.25
CA ALA A 70 7.19 -12.62 9.38
C ALA A 70 6.52 -12.77 10.77
N GLY A 71 5.19 -12.94 10.82
CA GLY A 71 4.43 -13.23 12.04
C GLY A 71 3.62 -12.07 12.62
N TYR A 72 3.59 -10.90 11.99
CA TYR A 72 2.73 -9.79 12.42
C TYR A 72 1.25 -10.13 12.20
N GLY A 73 0.41 -9.85 13.21
CA GLY A 73 -1.00 -10.26 13.21
C GLY A 73 -2.00 -9.12 13.02
N ASP A 74 -1.69 -7.91 13.49
CA ASP A 74 -2.59 -6.76 13.44
C ASP A 74 -2.21 -5.82 12.28
N LEU A 75 -2.65 -6.18 11.07
CA LEU A 75 -2.33 -5.47 9.83
C LEU A 75 -3.57 -4.86 9.17
N THR A 76 -3.48 -3.60 8.80
CA THR A 76 -4.47 -2.90 7.97
C THR A 76 -3.81 -2.44 6.66
N VAL A 77 -4.49 -2.61 5.53
CA VAL A 77 -4.04 -2.08 4.23
C VAL A 77 -5.06 -1.07 3.74
N LEU A 78 -4.58 0.11 3.30
CA LEU A 78 -5.38 1.19 2.75
C LEU A 78 -4.88 1.54 1.36
N ASP A 79 -5.78 1.58 0.37
CA ASP A 79 -5.52 2.08 -0.99
C ASP A 79 -6.73 2.86 -1.55
N ILE A 80 -6.55 3.52 -2.70
CA ILE A 80 -7.44 4.52 -3.32
C ILE A 80 -8.43 3.90 -4.33
#